data_AF-A0A1S8XZD6-F1
#
_entry.id   AF-A0A1S8XZD6-F1
#
_cell.length_a   1.000
_cell.length_b   1.000
_cell.length_c   1.000
_cell.angle_alpha   90.00
_cell.angle_beta   90.00
_cell.angle_gamma   90.00
#
_symmetry.space_group_name_H-M   'P 1'
#
loop_
_entity.id
_entity.type
_entity.pdbx_description
1 polymer ?
#
loop_
_entity_poly.entity_id
_entity_poly.type
_entity_poly.pdbx_seq_one_letter_code
_entity_poly.pdbx_strand_id
1 'polypeptide(L)'
;MTDGQLWLDPGRARRGGADLTSAGEAVTDRRAQVGGQLAAASAARPWGRDDIGAAFEKQYRGFEETLLRAWAGLGRALEHLGEDVVRSVDNSVRTDAHNAGRLDRISDQRPAGR
;
A
#
# COMPACT_ATOMS: atom_id res chain seq x y z
N MET A 1 10.43 10.52 32.11
CA MET A 1 9.33 10.27 31.17
C MET A 1 9.70 11.01 29.91
N THR A 2 10.23 10.32 28.90
CA THR A 2 10.61 10.93 27.62
C THR A 2 9.34 11.28 26.86
N ASP A 3 9.07 12.59 26.76
CA ASP A 3 7.98 13.16 25.98
C ASP A 3 8.00 12.61 24.55
N GLY A 4 6.82 12.18 24.09
CA GLY A 4 6.61 11.53 22.81
C GLY A 4 6.80 12.46 21.61
N GLN A 5 8.03 12.89 21.36
CA GLN A 5 8.42 13.46 20.07
C GLN A 5 8.65 12.31 19.08
N LEU A 6 7.80 12.25 18.06
CA LEU A 6 8.02 11.39 16.90
C LEU A 6 9.16 11.99 16.07
N TRP A 7 10.38 11.46 16.22
CA TRP A 7 11.53 11.80 15.36
C TRP A 7 11.33 11.16 13.97
N LEU A 8 10.37 11.70 13.21
CA LEU A 8 10.07 11.30 11.85
C LEU A 8 10.73 12.30 10.89
N ASP A 9 11.48 11.81 9.90
CA ASP A 9 11.85 12.61 8.72
C ASP A 9 10.66 12.60 7.75
N PRO A 10 9.89 13.71 7.61
CA PRO A 10 8.70 13.73 6.78
C PRO A 10 9.03 13.54 5.30
N GLY A 11 10.21 14.01 4.87
CA GLY A 11 10.67 13.85 3.50
C GLY A 11 10.97 12.38 3.18
N ARG A 12 11.65 11.68 4.09
CA ARG A 12 11.90 10.23 3.94
C ARG A 12 10.61 9.43 3.96
N ALA A 13 9.67 9.76 4.84
CA ALA A 13 8.42 9.04 4.95
C ALA A 13 7.52 9.23 3.72
N ARG A 14 7.44 10.45 3.17
CA ARG A 14 6.72 10.71 1.91
C ARG A 14 7.32 9.95 0.73
N ARG A 15 8.66 9.94 0.60
CA ARG A 15 9.33 9.15 -0.44
C ARG A 15 9.02 7.67 -0.30
N GLY A 16 9.14 7.11 0.90
CA GLY A 16 8.79 5.71 1.15
C GLY A 16 7.32 5.39 0.83
N GLY A 17 6.39 6.30 1.12
CA GLY A 17 4.99 6.16 0.73
C GLY A 17 4.81 6.15 -0.80
N ALA A 18 5.45 7.08 -1.51
CA ALA A 18 5.41 7.12 -2.98
C ALA A 18 6.04 5.87 -3.63
N ASP A 19 7.13 5.36 -3.06
CA ASP A 19 7.77 4.12 -3.51
C ASP A 19 6.84 2.91 -3.32
N LEU A 20 6.11 2.85 -2.20
CA LEU A 20 5.10 1.81 -1.95
C LEU A 20 3.93 1.88 -2.94
N THR A 21 3.42 3.09 -3.21
CA THR A 21 2.38 3.31 -4.22
C THR A 21 2.85 2.84 -5.59
N SER A 22 4.05 3.26 -6.01
CA SER A 22 4.64 2.86 -7.30
C SER A 22 4.85 1.33 -7.38
N ALA A 23 5.25 0.69 -6.29
CA ALA A 23 5.36 -0.76 -6.22
C ALA A 23 4.00 -1.44 -6.34
N GLY A 24 2.95 -0.90 -5.71
CA GLY A 24 1.58 -1.38 -5.83
C GLY A 24 1.05 -1.34 -7.26
N GLU A 25 1.30 -0.23 -7.96
CA GLU A 25 0.99 -0.07 -9.39
C GLU A 25 1.75 -1.10 -10.23
N ALA A 26 3.07 -1.22 -10.06
CA ALA A 26 3.88 -2.18 -10.81
C ALA A 26 3.43 -3.65 -10.58
N VAL A 27 3.04 -4.00 -9.35
CA VAL A 27 2.50 -5.33 -9.03
C VAL A 27 1.15 -5.56 -9.71
N THR A 28 0.30 -4.53 -9.74
CA THR A 28 -1.02 -4.58 -10.40
C THR A 28 -0.89 -4.73 -11.91
N ASP A 29 0.01 -3.96 -12.53
CA ASP A 29 0.32 -4.04 -13.95
C ASP A 29 0.89 -5.41 -14.32
N ARG A 30 1.81 -5.94 -13.49
CA ARG A 30 2.36 -7.27 -13.72
C ARG A 30 1.31 -8.35 -13.59
N ARG A 31 0.37 -8.22 -12.65
CA ARG A 31 -0.79 -9.11 -12.54
C ARG A 31 -1.66 -9.02 -13.79
N ALA A 32 -1.93 -7.83 -14.31
CA ALA A 32 -2.74 -7.66 -15.51
C ALA A 32 -2.07 -8.31 -16.73
N GLN A 33 -0.76 -8.14 -16.88
CA GLN A 33 0.00 -8.71 -17.98
C GLN A 33 0.19 -10.24 -17.84
N VAL A 34 0.93 -10.69 -16.83
CA VAL A 34 1.27 -12.12 -16.66
C VAL A 34 0.09 -12.93 -16.19
N GLY A 35 -0.62 -12.43 -15.18
CA GLY A 35 -1.81 -13.11 -14.68
C GLY A 35 -2.89 -13.20 -15.76
N GLY A 36 -3.00 -12.18 -16.62
CA GLY A 36 -3.86 -12.22 -17.80
C GLY A 36 -3.44 -13.28 -18.81
N GLN A 37 -2.14 -13.38 -19.11
CA GLN A 37 -1.60 -14.44 -20.00
C GLN A 37 -1.82 -15.84 -19.41
N LEU A 38 -1.62 -16.01 -18.11
CA LEU A 38 -1.88 -17.26 -17.41
C LEU A 38 -3.36 -17.65 -17.53
N ALA A 39 -4.27 -16.74 -17.17
CA ALA A 39 -5.70 -16.98 -17.26
C ALA A 39 -6.16 -17.31 -18.69
N ALA A 40 -5.59 -16.64 -19.70
CA ALA A 40 -5.87 -16.93 -21.10
C ALA A 40 -5.35 -18.32 -21.52
N ALA A 41 -4.13 -18.68 -21.12
CA ALA A 41 -3.56 -19.99 -21.39
C ALA A 41 -4.38 -21.10 -20.72
N SER A 42 -4.75 -20.93 -19.46
CA SER A 42 -5.61 -21.87 -18.72
C SER A 42 -6.99 -22.03 -19.35
N ALA A 43 -7.59 -20.94 -19.83
CA ALA A 43 -8.86 -20.97 -20.54
C ALA A 43 -8.80 -21.77 -21.86
N ALA A 44 -7.62 -21.87 -22.49
CA ALA A 44 -7.42 -22.70 -23.67
C ALA A 44 -7.35 -24.21 -23.34
N ARG A 45 -7.33 -24.60 -22.06
CA ARG A 45 -7.29 -25.99 -21.58
C ARG A 45 -6.15 -26.80 -22.20
N PRO A 46 -4.87 -26.42 -21.95
CA PRO A 46 -3.70 -27.04 -22.58
C PRO A 46 -3.49 -28.51 -22.18
N TRP A 47 -4.11 -28.95 -21.09
CA TRP A 47 -4.13 -30.32 -20.59
C TRP A 47 -5.14 -31.23 -21.30
N GLY A 48 -5.79 -30.76 -22.38
CA GLY A 48 -6.73 -31.56 -23.14
C GLY A 48 -8.15 -31.57 -22.55
N ARG A 49 -9.04 -32.32 -23.21
CA ARG A 49 -10.48 -32.40 -22.88
C ARG A 49 -10.92 -33.80 -22.46
N ASP A 50 -9.97 -34.72 -22.29
CA ASP A 50 -10.22 -36.06 -21.79
C ASP A 50 -10.41 -36.05 -20.26
N ASP A 51 -10.68 -37.22 -19.69
CA ASP A 51 -10.94 -37.37 -18.25
C ASP A 51 -9.72 -36.97 -17.40
N ILE A 52 -8.51 -37.19 -17.92
CA ILE A 52 -7.25 -36.79 -17.26
C ILE A 52 -7.15 -35.26 -17.23
N GLY A 53 -7.38 -34.61 -18.36
CA GLY A 53 -7.43 -33.16 -18.47
C GLY A 53 -8.52 -32.54 -17.60
N ALA A 54 -9.70 -33.13 -17.55
CA ALA A 54 -10.79 -32.66 -16.68
C ALA A 54 -10.44 -32.78 -15.18
N ALA A 55 -9.77 -33.87 -14.78
CA ALA A 55 -9.30 -34.03 -13.41
C ALA A 55 -8.22 -33.00 -13.06
N PHE A 56 -7.27 -32.74 -13.96
CA PHE A 56 -6.26 -31.70 -13.78
C PHE A 56 -6.89 -30.31 -13.65
N GLU A 57 -7.82 -29.96 -14.55
CA GLU A 57 -8.53 -28.68 -14.56
C GLU A 57 -9.19 -28.38 -13.22
N LYS A 58 -9.90 -29.37 -12.67
CA LYS A 58 -10.62 -29.22 -11.40
C LYS A 58 -9.71 -28.79 -10.27
N GLN A 59 -8.51 -29.38 -10.20
CA GLN A 59 -7.55 -29.06 -9.14
C GLN A 59 -6.80 -27.76 -9.44
N TYR A 60 -6.36 -27.58 -10.69
CA TYR A 60 -5.60 -26.41 -11.12
C TYR A 60 -6.38 -25.10 -10.99
N ARG A 61 -7.67 -25.10 -11.41
CA ARG A 61 -8.50 -23.89 -11.44
C ARG A 61 -8.63 -23.21 -10.08
N GLY A 62 -8.78 -23.99 -9.01
CA GLY A 62 -8.86 -23.46 -7.65
C GLY A 62 -7.57 -22.77 -7.21
N PHE A 63 -6.41 -23.33 -7.55
CA PHE A 63 -5.11 -22.72 -7.25
C PHE A 63 -4.88 -21.46 -8.09
N GLU A 64 -5.20 -21.50 -9.38
CA GLU A 64 -5.12 -20.36 -10.28
C GLU A 64 -5.95 -19.17 -9.77
N GLU A 65 -7.23 -19.39 -9.45
CA GLU A 65 -8.12 -18.34 -8.97
C GLU A 65 -7.62 -17.73 -7.65
N THR A 66 -7.13 -18.57 -6.74
CA THR A 66 -6.58 -18.13 -5.46
C THR A 66 -5.34 -17.26 -5.67
N LEU A 67 -4.41 -17.71 -6.50
CA LEU A 67 -3.19 -16.99 -6.84
C LEU A 67 -3.50 -15.63 -7.49
N LEU A 68 -4.34 -15.61 -8.52
CA LEU A 68 -4.67 -14.39 -9.25
C LEU A 68 -5.40 -13.36 -8.38
N ARG A 69 -6.21 -13.83 -7.42
CA ARG A 69 -6.88 -12.97 -6.45
C ARG A 69 -5.90 -12.42 -5.41
N ALA A 70 -5.05 -13.26 -4.85
CA ALA A 70 -4.04 -12.84 -3.88
C ALA A 70 -3.07 -11.82 -4.48
N TRP A 71 -2.63 -12.05 -5.72
CA TRP A 71 -1.78 -11.12 -6.45
C TRP A 71 -2.45 -9.76 -6.66
N ALA A 72 -3.72 -9.74 -7.10
CA ALA A 72 -4.47 -8.49 -7.22
C ALA A 72 -4.64 -7.77 -5.87
N GLY A 73 -4.81 -8.52 -4.78
CA GLY A 73 -4.88 -7.98 -3.43
C GLY A 73 -3.56 -7.34 -2.97
N LEU A 74 -2.42 -7.93 -3.30
CA LEU A 74 -1.11 -7.44 -2.92
C LEU A 74 -0.81 -6.06 -3.53
N GLY A 75 -1.10 -5.86 -4.82
CA GLY A 75 -0.91 -4.57 -5.49
C GLY A 75 -1.69 -3.45 -4.79
N ARG A 76 -2.99 -3.67 -4.55
CA ARG A 76 -3.84 -2.70 -3.83
C ARG A 76 -3.39 -2.46 -2.39
N ALA A 77 -2.90 -3.49 -1.70
CA ALA A 77 -2.43 -3.34 -0.33
C ALA A 77 -1.19 -2.43 -0.24
N LEU A 78 -0.26 -2.57 -1.19
CA LEU A 78 0.91 -1.70 -1.29
C LEU A 78 0.53 -0.26 -1.63
N GLU A 79 -0.40 -0.09 -2.58
CA GLU A 79 -0.93 1.22 -2.97
C GLU A 79 -1.55 1.96 -1.78
N HIS A 80 -2.52 1.32 -1.10
CA HIS A 80 -3.16 1.91 0.07
C HIS A 80 -2.17 2.17 1.22
N LEU A 81 -1.20 1.28 1.45
CA LEU A 81 -0.19 1.49 2.49
C LEU A 81 0.66 2.73 2.17
N GLY A 82 1.04 2.92 0.91
CA GLY A 82 1.75 4.11 0.46
C GLY A 82 0.97 5.40 0.72
N GLU A 83 -0.30 5.42 0.34
CA GLU A 83 -1.21 6.56 0.57
C GLU A 83 -1.41 6.86 2.06
N ASP A 84 -1.61 5.82 2.88
CA ASP A 84 -1.85 5.97 4.31
C ASP A 84 -0.60 6.48 5.04
N VAL A 85 0.60 6.05 4.62
CA VAL A 85 1.87 6.59 5.15
C VAL A 85 1.98 8.09 4.86
N VAL A 86 1.75 8.51 3.61
CA VAL A 86 1.81 9.93 3.23
C VAL A 86 0.78 10.74 4.02
N ARG A 87 -0.46 10.26 4.09
CA ARG A 87 -1.55 10.93 4.82
C ARG A 87 -1.24 11.07 6.32
N SER A 88 -0.67 10.03 6.92
CA SER A 88 -0.30 10.03 8.34
C SER A 88 0.81 11.04 8.65
N VAL A 89 1.83 11.10 7.79
CA VAL A 89 2.95 12.07 7.89
C VAL A 89 2.43 13.50 7.78
N ASP A 90 1.59 13.77 6.78
CA ASP A 90 1.05 15.12 6.56
C ASP A 90 0.15 15.58 7.71
N ASN A 91 -0.65 14.66 8.28
CA ASN A 91 -1.45 14.92 9.46
C ASN A 91 -0.58 15.23 10.69
N SER A 92 0.51 14.50 10.88
CA SER A 92 1.45 14.71 11.98
C SER A 92 2.12 16.08 11.87
N VAL A 93 2.69 16.41 10.70
CA VAL A 93 3.34 17.71 10.44
C VAL A 93 2.38 18.89 10.63
N ARG A 94 1.15 18.77 10.15
CA ARG A 94 0.12 19.81 10.33
C ARG A 94 -0.24 20.01 11.80
N THR A 95 -0.35 18.92 12.55
CA THR A 95 -0.67 18.96 13.99
C THR A 95 0.45 19.63 14.77
N ASP A 96 1.71 19.30 14.47
CA ASP A 96 2.88 19.90 15.11
C ASP A 96 2.97 21.40 14.82
N ALA A 97 2.77 21.82 13.57
CA ALA A 97 2.75 23.23 13.19
C ALA A 97 1.64 24.02 13.91
N HIS A 98 0.44 23.44 14.02
CA HIS A 98 -0.68 24.07 14.73
C HIS A 98 -0.40 24.20 16.25
N ASN A 99 0.20 23.17 16.85
CA ASN A 99 0.56 23.18 18.26
C ASN A 99 1.67 24.21 18.53
N ALA A 100 2.69 24.28 17.68
CA ALA A 100 3.74 25.29 17.77
C ALA A 100 3.17 26.72 17.73
N GLY A 101 2.28 27.03 16.77
CA GLY A 101 1.63 28.35 16.68
C GLY A 101 0.66 28.66 17.82
N ARG A 102 0.16 27.66 18.56
CA ARG A 102 -0.59 27.88 19.80
C ARG A 102 0.34 28.22 20.97
N LEU A 103 1.46 27.51 21.10
CA LEU A 103 2.43 27.75 22.16
C LEU A 103 3.13 29.11 22.01
N ASP A 104 3.44 29.51 20.78
CA ASP A 104 4.01 30.82 20.46
C ASP A 104 3.09 31.95 20.93
N ARG A 105 1.80 31.90 20.57
CA ARG A 105 0.79 32.86 21.04
C ARG A 105 0.60 32.90 22.56
N ILE A 106 0.70 31.76 23.25
CA ILE A 106 0.62 31.73 24.72
C ILE A 106 1.85 32.38 25.33
N SER A 107 3.02 32.22 24.70
CA SER A 107 4.28 32.82 25.12
C SER A 107 4.24 34.34 24.94
N ASP A 108 3.73 34.82 23.81
CA ASP A 108 3.51 36.27 23.55
C ASP A 108 2.49 36.91 24.50
N GLN A 109 1.48 36.15 24.95
CA GLN A 109 0.48 36.62 25.91
C GLN A 109 0.98 36.65 27.37
N ARG A 110 2.15 36.07 27.67
CA ARG A 110 2.87 36.31 28.92
C ARG A 110 3.96 37.36 28.69
N PRO A 111 3.67 38.67 28.81
CA PRO A 111 4.74 39.63 28.98
C PRO A 111 5.46 39.30 30.29
N ALA A 112 6.79 39.42 30.28
CA ALA A 112 7.64 39.20 31.45
C ALA A 112 7.10 39.97 32.66
N GLY A 113 6.43 39.25 33.56
CA GLY A 113 6.11 39.72 34.89
C GLY A 113 7.43 39.90 35.64
N ARG A 114 7.78 41.16 35.84
CA ARG A 114 8.82 41.64 36.76
C ARG A 114 8.54 41.13 38.18
#